data_AF-A0A534PS25-F1
#
_entry.id   AF-A0A534PS25-F1
#
_cell.length_a   1.000
_cell.length_b   1.000
_cell.length_c   1.000
_cell.angle_alpha   90.00
_cell.angle_beta   90.00
_cell.angle_gamma   90.00
#
_symmetry.space_group_name_H-M   'P 1'
#
loop_
_entity.id
_entity.type
_entity.pdbx_description
1 polymer ?
#
loop_
_entity_poly.entity_id
_entity_poly.type
_entity_poly.pdbx_seq_one_letter_code
_entity_poly.pdbx_strand_id
1 'polypeptide(L)'
;MLNVKGYAGDWSAALIAIPEIRFDENPVVGSDFYPGTVSLSEHRPDSFEDPEVAGAIEGIFRGWDVAFHGAWIWNDQPRPDGELVPTRLVHDRLWMVGSGGNYTLGSWLFKTELAYLDGLGRRPPRRCSTDPTARPASESQWSSRP
;
A
#
# COMPACT_ATOMS: atom_id res chain seq x y z
N MET A 1 -10.95 -0.56 14.87
CA MET A 1 -11.13 -1.67 13.91
C MET A 1 -12.59 -2.11 13.94
N LEU A 2 -13.22 -2.20 12.76
CA LEU A 2 -14.57 -2.71 12.55
C LEU A 2 -14.48 -4.05 11.81
N ASN A 3 -15.28 -5.04 12.22
CA ASN A 3 -15.37 -6.33 11.55
C ASN A 3 -16.83 -6.74 11.46
N VAL A 4 -17.29 -7.03 10.25
CA VAL A 4 -18.67 -7.43 9.94
C VAL A 4 -18.64 -8.77 9.23
N LYS A 5 -19.52 -9.68 9.64
CA LYS A 5 -19.69 -10.99 9.01
C LYS A 5 -21.15 -11.26 8.71
N GLY A 6 -21.40 -11.91 7.58
CA GLY A 6 -22.73 -12.31 7.15
C GLY A 6 -22.71 -13.74 6.58
N TYR A 7 -23.84 -14.41 6.69
CA TYR A 7 -24.02 -15.78 6.21
C TYR A 7 -25.36 -15.87 5.49
N ALA A 8 -25.36 -16.53 4.33
CA ALA A 8 -26.55 -16.72 3.51
C ALA A 8 -26.45 -18.06 2.77
N GLY A 9 -27.14 -19.09 3.28
CA GLY A 9 -27.04 -20.44 2.75
C GLY A 9 -25.62 -20.98 2.86
N ASP A 10 -25.07 -21.47 1.75
CA ASP A 10 -23.70 -22.00 1.65
C ASP A 10 -22.63 -20.89 1.54
N TRP A 11 -23.05 -19.62 1.50
CA TRP A 11 -22.15 -18.46 1.40
C TRP A 11 -21.89 -17.81 2.75
N SER A 12 -20.64 -17.37 2.95
CA SER A 12 -20.24 -16.47 4.01
C SER A 12 -19.49 -15.27 3.43
N ALA A 13 -19.59 -14.14 4.11
CA ALA A 13 -18.86 -12.93 3.75
C ALA A 13 -18.32 -12.25 5.01
N ALA A 14 -17.13 -11.69 4.90
CA ALA A 14 -16.48 -10.91 5.94
C ALA A 14 -15.93 -9.61 5.37
N LEU A 15 -16.07 -8.52 6.12
CA LEU A 15 -15.50 -7.22 5.81
C LEU A 15 -14.83 -6.66 7.08
N ILE A 16 -13.60 -6.21 6.94
CA ILE A 16 -12.81 -5.57 7.98
C ILE A 16 -12.47 -4.16 7.51
N ALA A 17 -12.60 -3.19 8.41
CA ALA A 17 -12.17 -1.81 8.18
C ALA A 17 -11.33 -1.30 9.37
N ILE A 18 -10.19 -0.70 9.08
CA ILE A 18 -9.29 -0.09 10.06
C ILE A 18 -9.23 1.41 9.75
N PRO A 19 -9.94 2.26 10.53
CA PRO A 19 -9.99 3.69 10.25
C PRO A 19 -8.68 4.42 10.58
N GLU A 20 -8.02 4.03 11.68
CA GLU A 20 -6.73 4.58 12.12
C GLU A 20 -5.62 3.56 11.87
N ILE A 21 -4.69 3.89 10.97
CA ILE A 21 -3.49 3.09 10.72
C ILE A 21 -2.37 3.55 11.64
N ARG A 22 -1.59 2.57 12.12
CA ARG A 22 -0.37 2.82 12.90
C ARG A 22 0.81 2.27 12.13
N PHE A 23 1.54 3.16 11.50
CA PHE A 23 2.78 2.83 10.80
C PHE A 23 3.91 2.53 11.80
N ASP A 24 4.89 1.77 11.35
CA ASP A 24 6.11 1.53 12.10
C ASP A 24 6.87 2.84 12.30
N GLU A 25 7.34 3.08 13.53
CA GLU A 25 8.12 4.27 13.86
C GLU A 25 9.59 4.04 13.47
N ASN A 26 10.15 4.96 12.67
CA ASN A 26 11.56 4.87 12.32
C ASN A 26 12.47 5.10 13.55
N PRO A 27 13.57 4.34 13.71
CA PRO A 27 14.50 4.56 14.80
C PRO A 27 15.13 5.95 14.72
N VAL A 28 15.52 6.49 15.86
CA VAL A 28 16.16 7.81 15.92
C VAL A 28 17.56 7.77 15.32
N VAL A 29 17.98 8.88 14.70
CA VAL A 29 19.33 9.03 14.15
C VAL A 29 20.37 8.80 15.25
N GLY A 30 21.37 7.97 14.96
CA GLY A 30 22.43 7.59 15.91
C GLY A 30 22.09 6.39 16.80
N SER A 31 20.91 5.79 16.66
CA SER A 31 20.62 4.46 17.20
C SER A 31 21.41 3.38 16.45
N ASP A 32 21.76 2.29 17.12
CA ASP A 32 22.35 1.09 16.49
C ASP A 32 21.45 0.48 15.40
N PHE A 33 20.14 0.82 15.42
CA PHE A 33 19.15 0.40 14.43
C PHE A 33 18.93 1.43 13.30
N TYR A 34 19.66 2.55 13.29
CA TYR A 34 19.56 3.60 12.27
C TYR A 34 20.85 3.72 11.45
N PRO A 35 20.96 3.07 10.28
CA PRO A 35 22.18 3.06 9.48
C PRO A 35 22.48 4.40 8.77
N GLY A 36 21.53 5.34 8.75
CA GLY A 36 21.66 6.63 8.09
C GLY A 36 22.27 7.72 8.97
N THR A 37 22.65 8.84 8.36
CA THR A 37 23.20 10.02 9.05
C THR A 37 22.24 11.22 9.11
N VAL A 38 21.06 11.11 8.48
CA VAL A 38 20.07 12.18 8.36
C VAL A 38 18.67 11.62 8.59
N SER A 39 17.84 12.30 9.39
CA SER A 39 16.42 11.94 9.54
C SER A 39 15.61 12.56 8.40
N LEU A 40 14.77 11.75 7.75
CA LEU A 40 13.79 12.24 6.78
C LEU A 40 12.43 12.37 7.47
N SER A 41 11.68 13.43 7.15
CA SER A 41 10.32 13.57 7.65
C SER A 41 9.42 12.54 6.99
N GLU A 42 8.66 11.80 7.78
CA GLU A 42 7.70 10.81 7.30
C GLU A 42 6.32 11.44 7.13
N HIS A 43 5.72 11.25 5.97
CA HIS A 43 4.35 11.67 5.71
C HIS A 43 3.40 10.50 5.95
N ARG A 44 2.64 10.58 7.04
CA ARG A 44 1.59 9.61 7.39
C ARG A 44 0.22 10.16 6.99
N PRO A 45 -0.66 9.34 6.37
CA PRO A 45 -2.05 9.72 6.14
C PRO A 45 -2.80 9.94 7.46
N ASP A 46 -3.80 10.83 7.44
CA ASP A 46 -4.59 11.18 8.62
C ASP A 46 -5.54 10.03 9.03
N SER A 47 -5.65 9.81 10.35
CA SER A 47 -6.16 8.57 10.97
C SER A 47 -7.66 8.29 10.86
N PHE A 48 -8.37 8.98 9.97
CA PHE A 48 -9.80 8.79 9.69
C PHE A 48 -10.18 9.11 8.24
N GLU A 49 -9.32 9.79 7.49
CA GLU A 49 -9.58 10.13 6.08
C GLU A 49 -9.20 8.98 5.15
N ASP A 50 -8.27 8.12 5.58
CA ASP A 50 -7.68 7.07 4.75
C ASP A 50 -7.77 5.68 5.39
N PRO A 51 -8.96 5.08 5.53
CA PRO A 51 -9.10 3.77 6.12
C PRO A 51 -8.44 2.67 5.27
N GLU A 52 -8.10 1.56 5.93
CA GLU A 52 -7.83 0.29 5.26
C GLU A 52 -9.06 -0.60 5.29
N VAL A 53 -9.26 -1.34 4.21
CA VAL A 53 -10.37 -2.27 4.10
C VAL A 53 -9.91 -3.59 3.50
N ALA A 54 -10.42 -4.68 4.04
CA ALA A 54 -10.22 -6.01 3.49
C ALA A 54 -11.53 -6.79 3.60
N GLY A 55 -11.79 -7.63 2.61
CA GLY A 55 -12.99 -8.44 2.58
C GLY A 55 -12.76 -9.78 1.93
N ALA A 56 -13.61 -10.73 2.30
CA ALA A 56 -13.64 -12.06 1.71
C ALA A 56 -15.08 -12.54 1.56
N ILE A 57 -15.31 -13.32 0.51
CA ILE A 57 -16.57 -14.01 0.25
C ILE A 57 -16.23 -15.47 -0.07
N GLU A 58 -16.84 -16.40 0.64
CA GLU A 58 -16.57 -17.83 0.55
C GLU A 58 -17.86 -18.61 0.36
N GLY A 59 -17.84 -19.60 -0.51
CA GLY A 59 -18.95 -20.53 -0.75
C GLY A 59 -18.47 -21.97 -0.58
N ILE A 60 -19.08 -22.70 0.35
CA ILE A 60 -18.70 -24.10 0.65
C ILE A 60 -19.85 -25.01 0.24
N PHE A 61 -19.65 -25.76 -0.84
CA PHE A 61 -20.65 -26.66 -1.39
C PHE A 61 -20.22 -28.12 -1.28
N ARG A 62 -21.14 -29.03 -1.58
CA ARG A 62 -20.82 -30.46 -1.65
C ARG A 62 -19.91 -30.74 -2.84
N GLY A 63 -18.67 -31.08 -2.54
CA GLY A 63 -17.68 -31.50 -3.53
C GLY A 63 -16.88 -30.36 -4.17
N TRP A 64 -17.17 -29.10 -3.83
CA TRP A 64 -16.36 -27.97 -4.27
C TRP A 64 -16.54 -26.75 -3.36
N ASP A 65 -15.53 -25.91 -3.33
CA ASP A 65 -15.55 -24.64 -2.62
C ASP A 65 -14.88 -23.55 -3.46
N VAL A 66 -15.26 -22.31 -3.18
CA VAL A 66 -14.68 -21.12 -3.82
C VAL A 66 -14.55 -20.00 -2.80
N ALA A 67 -13.48 -19.25 -2.89
CA ALA A 67 -13.22 -18.08 -2.08
C ALA A 67 -12.77 -16.92 -2.98
N PHE A 68 -13.20 -15.71 -2.67
CA PHE A 68 -12.75 -14.47 -3.26
C PHE A 68 -12.30 -13.55 -2.13
N HIS A 69 -11.15 -12.91 -2.29
CA HIS A 69 -10.60 -11.97 -1.31
C HIS A 69 -10.18 -10.68 -2.01
N GLY A 70 -10.31 -9.58 -1.28
CA GLY A 70 -9.89 -8.26 -1.73
C GLY A 70 -9.35 -7.44 -0.56
N ALA A 71 -8.30 -6.66 -0.79
CA ALA A 71 -7.71 -5.80 0.22
C ALA A 71 -7.27 -4.47 -0.40
N TRP A 72 -7.42 -3.40 0.37
CA TRP A 72 -6.96 -2.05 0.09
C TRP A 72 -6.31 -1.53 1.38
N ILE A 73 -4.99 -1.60 1.43
CA ILE A 73 -4.18 -1.39 2.65
C ILE A 73 -3.01 -0.45 2.32
N TRP A 74 -2.32 0.04 3.34
CA TRP A 74 -1.06 0.76 3.17
C TRP A 74 0.14 -0.18 3.29
N ASN A 75 1.26 0.20 2.68
CA ASN A 75 2.54 -0.42 2.93
C ASN A 75 3.12 0.15 4.22
N ASP A 76 3.26 -0.70 5.25
CA ASP A 76 3.81 -0.32 6.55
C ASP A 76 5.25 0.19 6.43
N GLN A 77 6.01 -0.36 5.47
CA GLN A 77 7.37 0.06 5.24
C GLN A 77 7.42 1.33 4.37
N PRO A 78 7.88 2.48 4.92
CA PRO A 78 8.01 3.70 4.14
C PRO A 78 9.13 3.59 3.12
N ARG A 79 8.99 4.32 2.01
CA ARG A 79 10.06 4.47 1.01
C ARG A 79 10.41 5.95 0.79
N PRO A 80 11.63 6.26 0.32
CA PRO A 80 11.94 7.60 -0.16
C PRO A 80 10.96 8.03 -1.26
N ASP A 81 10.62 9.32 -1.31
CA ASP A 81 9.73 9.93 -2.31
C ASP A 81 10.23 9.83 -3.77
N GLY A 82 11.41 9.25 -3.95
CA GLY A 82 12.03 8.97 -5.24
C GLY A 82 12.63 10.22 -5.87
N GLU A 83 12.82 11.31 -5.13
CA GLU A 83 13.66 12.40 -5.58
C GLU A 83 15.14 11.99 -5.58
N LEU A 84 15.97 12.66 -6.39
CA LEU A 84 17.41 12.38 -6.46
C LEU A 84 18.09 12.60 -5.12
N VAL A 85 17.58 13.57 -4.35
CA VAL A 85 17.91 13.79 -2.95
C VAL A 85 16.58 13.66 -2.20
N PRO A 86 16.33 12.53 -1.52
CA PRO A 86 15.05 12.32 -0.86
C PRO A 86 14.92 13.28 0.32
N THR A 87 13.77 13.93 0.44
CA THR A 87 13.47 14.87 1.53
C THR A 87 12.45 14.30 2.51
N ARG A 88 11.70 13.28 2.09
CA ARG A 88 10.62 12.67 2.86
C ARG A 88 10.49 11.18 2.59
N LEU A 89 9.88 10.51 3.57
CA LEU A 89 9.44 9.13 3.51
C LEU A 89 7.93 9.10 3.25
N VAL A 90 7.50 8.23 2.32
CA VAL A 90 6.11 8.09 1.90
C VAL A 90 5.68 6.63 1.95
N HIS A 91 4.43 6.39 2.33
CA HIS A 91 3.80 5.08 2.30
C HIS A 91 3.05 4.89 0.97
N ASP A 92 3.16 3.69 0.41
CA ASP A 92 2.43 3.31 -0.81
C ASP A 92 1.09 2.67 -0.45
N ARG A 93 0.07 2.91 -1.29
CA ARG A 93 -1.21 2.23 -1.17
C ARG A 93 -1.16 0.92 -1.96
N LEU A 94 -1.47 -0.18 -1.30
CA LEU A 94 -1.47 -1.52 -1.86
C LEU A 94 -2.89 -2.00 -2.08
N TRP A 95 -3.11 -2.67 -3.20
CA TRP A 95 -4.38 -3.35 -3.45
C TRP A 95 -4.16 -4.76 -3.96
N MET A 96 -4.98 -5.66 -3.46
CA MET A 96 -4.94 -7.08 -3.79
C MET A 96 -6.34 -7.57 -4.09
N VAL A 97 -6.45 -8.40 -5.10
CA VAL A 97 -7.63 -9.24 -5.31
C VAL A 97 -7.17 -10.65 -5.62
N GLY A 98 -7.93 -11.64 -5.19
CA GLY A 98 -7.66 -13.01 -5.55
C GLY A 98 -8.80 -13.93 -5.28
N SER A 99 -8.62 -15.17 -5.72
CA SER A 99 -9.60 -16.23 -5.62
C SER A 99 -8.92 -17.56 -5.41
N GLY A 100 -9.54 -18.41 -4.61
CA GLY A 100 -9.16 -19.82 -4.45
C GLY A 100 -10.36 -20.71 -4.72
N GLY A 101 -10.11 -21.95 -5.07
CA GLY A 101 -11.18 -22.94 -5.15
C GLY A 101 -10.66 -24.36 -5.17
N ASN A 102 -11.48 -25.26 -4.64
CA ASN A 102 -11.22 -26.68 -4.66
C ASN A 102 -12.38 -27.44 -5.33
N TYR A 103 -12.08 -28.55 -5.99
CA TYR A 103 -13.06 -29.42 -6.62
C TYR A 103 -12.67 -30.89 -6.44
N THR A 104 -13.58 -31.72 -5.93
CA THR A 104 -13.37 -33.16 -5.75
C THR A 104 -14.11 -33.98 -6.79
N LEU A 105 -13.42 -34.95 -7.38
CA LEU A 105 -13.97 -35.88 -8.37
C LEU A 105 -13.54 -37.31 -8.02
N GLY A 106 -14.42 -38.08 -7.38
CA GLY A 106 -14.10 -39.41 -6.86
C GLY A 106 -13.03 -39.34 -5.78
N SER A 107 -11.85 -39.91 -6.05
CA SER A 107 -10.67 -39.86 -5.16
C SER A 107 -9.69 -38.74 -5.52
N TRP A 108 -10.02 -37.88 -6.49
CA TRP A 108 -9.18 -36.75 -6.91
C TRP A 108 -9.61 -35.44 -6.28
N LEU A 109 -8.63 -34.60 -5.94
CA LEU A 109 -8.81 -33.24 -5.43
C LEU A 109 -8.02 -32.26 -6.30
N PHE A 110 -8.71 -31.31 -6.90
CA PHE A 110 -8.12 -30.21 -7.65
C PHE A 110 -8.17 -28.95 -6.81
N LYS A 111 -7.08 -28.18 -6.84
CA LYS A 111 -6.96 -26.89 -6.14
C LYS A 111 -6.45 -25.85 -7.11
N THR A 112 -6.98 -24.64 -7.02
CA THR A 112 -6.54 -23.51 -7.82
C THR A 112 -6.56 -22.24 -6.98
N GLU A 113 -5.56 -21.39 -7.19
CA GLU A 113 -5.44 -20.09 -6.54
C GLU A 113 -4.94 -19.07 -7.57
N LEU A 114 -5.51 -17.89 -7.55
CA LEU A 114 -5.14 -16.76 -8.41
C LEU A 114 -5.12 -15.50 -7.55
N ALA A 115 -4.08 -14.69 -7.71
CA ALA A 115 -3.96 -13.42 -7.01
C ALA A 115 -3.34 -12.37 -7.93
N TYR A 116 -3.80 -11.14 -7.76
CA TYR A 116 -3.26 -9.95 -8.38
C TYR A 116 -2.98 -8.92 -7.30
N LEU A 117 -1.75 -8.41 -7.26
CA LEU A 117 -1.26 -7.44 -6.30
C LEU A 117 -0.62 -6.28 -7.07
N ASP A 118 -0.97 -5.06 -6.70
CA ASP A 118 -0.43 -3.84 -7.31
C ASP A 118 -0.35 -2.71 -6.26
N GLY A 119 0.37 -1.64 -6.60
CA GLY A 119 0.69 -0.55 -5.69
C GLY A 119 2.05 -0.70 -4.97
N LEU A 120 2.77 -1.80 -5.18
CA LEU A 120 4.16 -1.93 -4.76
C LEU A 120 5.00 -0.94 -5.57
N GLY A 121 5.37 0.21 -4.97
CA GLY A 121 5.97 1.39 -5.60
C GLY A 121 6.95 1.11 -6.74
N ARG A 122 6.43 0.87 -7.95
CA ARG A 122 7.19 0.76 -9.19
C ARG A 122 6.90 2.01 -9.98
N ARG A 123 7.79 2.99 -9.85
CA ARG A 123 7.65 4.28 -10.52
C ARG A 123 7.57 4.08 -12.04
N PRO A 124 6.54 4.55 -12.76
CA PRO A 124 6.68 4.79 -14.19
C PRO A 124 7.74 5.89 -14.40
N PRO A 125 8.55 5.84 -15.47
CA PRO A 125 9.52 6.90 -15.76
C PRO A 125 8.76 8.23 -15.86
N ARG A 126 9.24 9.26 -15.15
CA ARG A 126 8.67 10.61 -15.25
C ARG A 126 8.69 11.01 -16.73
N ARG A 127 7.54 11.40 -17.30
CA ARG A 127 7.57 12.21 -18.51
C ARG A 127 8.44 13.42 -18.18
N CYS A 128 9.54 13.61 -18.92
CA CYS A 128 10.24 14.88 -18.93
C CYS A 128 9.18 15.95 -19.22
N SER A 129 8.93 16.86 -18.29
CA SER A 129 8.07 18.00 -18.57
C SER A 129 8.78 18.82 -19.63
N THR A 130 8.32 18.71 -20.87
CA THR A 130 8.55 19.73 -21.90
C THR A 130 7.70 20.94 -21.53
N ASP A 131 8.02 21.58 -20.41
CA ASP A 131 7.50 22.91 -20.13
C ASP A 131 8.56 23.92 -20.61
N PRO A 132 8.36 24.57 -21.77
CA PRO A 132 9.30 25.55 -22.29
C PRO A 132 9.31 26.86 -21.48
N THR A 133 8.52 26.98 -20.41
CA THR A 133 8.40 28.23 -19.62
C THR A 133 9.25 28.28 -18.35
N ALA A 134 10.05 27.26 -18.05
CA ALA A 134 11.01 27.33 -16.95
C ALA A 134 12.13 28.35 -17.26
N ARG A 135 11.97 29.58 -16.76
CA ARG A 135 13.03 30.60 -16.77
C ARG A 135 14.21 30.15 -15.89
N PRO A 136 15.46 30.24 -16.35
CA PRO A 136 16.62 30.01 -15.50
C PRO A 136 16.74 31.13 -14.45
N ALA A 137 16.99 30.76 -13.20
CA ALA A 137 17.31 31.70 -12.13
C ALA A 137 18.69 32.30 -12.40
N SER A 138 18.75 33.53 -12.89
CA SER A 138 19.99 34.30 -13.06
C SER A 138 20.17 35.30 -11.90
N GLU A 139 21.25 35.10 -11.15
CA GLU A 139 22.20 36.15 -10.71
C GLU A 139 21.63 37.52 -10.30
N SER A 140 21.49 37.76 -8.99
CA SER A 140 21.55 39.12 -8.43
C SER A 140 21.98 39.13 -6.96
N GLN A 141 23.28 38.97 -6.69
CA GLN A 141 23.85 39.21 -5.35
C GLN A 141 25.26 39.82 -5.44
N TRP A 142 25.40 41.04 -5.96
CA TRP A 142 26.57 41.90 -5.70
C TRP A 142 26.18 43.38 -5.89
N SER A 143 25.74 44.06 -4.82
CA SER A 143 26.10 45.45 -4.53
C SER A 143 25.35 45.94 -3.28
N SER A 144 26.07 46.10 -2.17
CA SER A 144 26.01 47.31 -1.32
C SER A 144 26.75 47.06 0.00
N ARG A 145 27.98 47.60 0.08
CA ARG A 145 28.55 48.13 1.31
C ARG A 145 28.64 49.65 1.13
N PRO A 146 28.21 50.47 2.09
CA PRO A 146 28.96 51.65 2.49
C PRO A 146 30.06 51.28 3.49
#